data_AF-A0A2I2DSH5-F1
#
_entry.id   AF-A0A2I2DSH5-F1
#
_cell.length_a   1.000
_cell.length_b   1.000
_cell.length_c   1.000
_cell.angle_alpha   90.00
_cell.angle_beta   90.00
_cell.angle_gamma   90.00
#
_symmetry.space_group_name_H-M   'P 1'
#
loop_
_entity.id
_entity.type
_entity.pdbx_description
1 polymer ?
#
loop_
_entity_poly.entity_id
_entity_poly.type
_entity_poly.pdbx_seq_one_letter_code
_entity_poly.pdbx_strand_id
1 'polypeptide(L)'
;MIRTLLSALLIACILSCSTSKQIEKSLSAGNYDQAIYDAIGKLRTNKDKKGKADFIAMLQEAYNKANERDLTTINFLKKDNNPENYLRIYDMYVGLNKRQELIKPLLPLAINGKTVKFNLTDYSSDIIKFKNDASLQIYNNASALLKSNNKLDARQAFGMFQDIEDMNPNYRDVRNLLEVAHTKGIDFVLVDMVNDTRKTIPTRLEDDLLNFSTYGLNNLWTVYHNNPVDKVRYDYNMRVNLRDINLSPEQIKERQIIKEKQVVDGKKDLLDSNGNKVKDSLGKTIQVDKMITVRCEYYESTQFKSAQVAGNVEYIDIKNKQLVDAFPISSEFVFQHVFATSQGDRRALETTLLPFLNNHRVPFPSEEQMIYDTGEDLKAQLKQIINSYNPR
;
A
#
# COMPACT_ATOMS: atom_id res chain seq x y z
N MET A 1 3.02 28.41 -44.03
CA MET A 1 2.80 27.33 -43.04
C MET A 1 3.15 27.73 -41.60
N ILE A 2 4.34 28.27 -41.32
CA ILE A 2 4.72 28.68 -39.95
C ILE A 2 3.85 29.85 -39.43
N ARG A 3 3.54 30.84 -40.27
CA ARG A 3 2.65 31.95 -39.90
C ARG A 3 1.22 31.49 -39.59
N THR A 4 0.68 30.53 -40.34
CA THR A 4 -0.67 29.96 -40.09
C THR A 4 -0.70 29.07 -38.84
N LEU A 5 0.40 28.37 -38.52
CA LEU A 5 0.56 27.63 -37.27
C LEU A 5 0.69 28.57 -36.06
N LEU A 6 1.44 29.67 -36.17
CA LEU A 6 1.51 30.69 -35.11
C LEU A 6 0.16 31.36 -34.88
N SER A 7 -0.58 31.69 -35.94
CA SER A 7 -1.94 32.23 -35.83
C SER A 7 -2.90 31.24 -35.17
N ALA A 8 -2.83 29.95 -35.52
CA ALA A 8 -3.65 28.90 -34.92
C ALA A 8 -3.28 28.63 -33.44
N LEU A 9 -1.99 28.71 -33.08
CA LEU A 9 -1.52 28.58 -31.70
C LEU A 9 -1.90 29.80 -30.85
N LEU A 10 -1.86 31.00 -31.43
CA LEU A 10 -2.33 32.22 -30.78
C LEU A 10 -3.84 32.15 -30.53
N ILE A 11 -4.64 31.71 -31.52
CA ILE A 11 -6.09 31.50 -31.42
C ILE A 11 -6.44 30.39 -30.41
N ALA A 12 -5.65 29.31 -30.34
CA ALA A 12 -5.81 28.25 -29.35
C ALA A 12 -5.51 28.73 -27.90
N CYS A 13 -4.59 29.68 -27.72
CA CYS A 13 -4.32 30.29 -26.40
C CYS A 13 -5.46 31.20 -25.91
N ILE A 14 -6.17 31.88 -26.82
CA ILE A 14 -7.35 32.73 -26.50
C ILE A 14 -8.62 31.90 -26.26
N LEU A 15 -8.63 30.64 -26.70
CA LEU A 15 -9.68 29.65 -26.39
C LEU A 15 -9.40 28.85 -25.11
N SER A 16 -8.29 29.12 -24.40
CA SER A 16 -8.21 28.73 -22.99
C SER A 16 -9.38 29.39 -22.27
N CYS A 17 -10.25 28.58 -21.65
CA CYS A 17 -11.40 29.08 -20.89
C CYS A 17 -10.91 30.15 -19.92
N SER A 18 -11.21 31.42 -20.21
CA SER A 18 -10.90 32.50 -19.30
C SER A 18 -11.56 32.17 -17.96
N THR A 19 -10.87 32.41 -16.85
CA THR A 19 -11.41 31.99 -15.54
C THR A 19 -12.78 32.62 -15.24
N SER A 20 -13.13 33.75 -15.87
CA SER A 20 -14.50 34.30 -15.83
C SER A 20 -15.53 33.32 -16.39
N LYS A 21 -15.30 32.77 -17.59
CA LYS A 21 -16.20 31.79 -18.23
C LYS A 21 -16.36 30.52 -17.39
N GLN A 22 -15.31 30.10 -16.68
CA GLN A 22 -15.38 28.95 -15.78
C GLN A 22 -16.27 29.22 -14.56
N ILE A 23 -16.18 30.43 -13.98
CA ILE A 23 -17.03 30.85 -12.85
C ILE A 23 -18.48 31.00 -13.33
N GLU A 24 -18.72 31.64 -14.47
CA GLU A 24 -20.05 31.76 -15.10
C GLU A 24 -20.68 30.39 -15.38
N LYS A 25 -19.89 29.44 -15.90
CA LYS A 25 -20.34 28.07 -16.12
C LYS A 25 -20.73 27.40 -14.81
N SER A 26 -19.92 27.56 -13.76
CA SER A 26 -20.20 26.96 -12.44
C SER A 26 -21.45 27.57 -11.80
N LEU A 27 -21.62 28.88 -11.91
CA LEU A 27 -22.81 29.61 -11.47
C LEU A 27 -24.07 29.14 -12.22
N SER A 28 -23.99 29.00 -13.54
CA SER A 28 -25.11 28.55 -14.39
C SER A 28 -25.47 27.09 -14.15
N ALA A 29 -24.48 26.26 -13.81
CA ALA A 29 -24.67 24.84 -13.49
C ALA A 29 -25.15 24.59 -12.04
N GLY A 30 -25.30 25.64 -11.21
CA GLY A 30 -25.68 25.49 -9.80
C GLY A 30 -24.53 25.11 -8.85
N ASN A 31 -23.30 25.08 -9.36
CA ASN A 31 -22.08 24.80 -8.60
C ASN A 31 -21.57 26.07 -7.89
N TYR A 32 -22.42 26.64 -7.03
CA TYR A 32 -22.17 27.95 -6.40
C TYR A 32 -20.93 27.95 -5.50
N ASP A 33 -20.67 26.87 -4.75
CA ASP A 33 -19.49 26.78 -3.89
C ASP A 33 -18.17 26.84 -4.67
N GLN A 34 -18.12 26.17 -5.82
CA GLN A 34 -16.98 26.23 -6.72
C GLN A 34 -16.82 27.65 -7.30
N ALA A 35 -17.92 28.27 -7.73
CA ALA A 35 -17.91 29.65 -8.23
C ALA A 35 -17.40 30.64 -7.18
N ILE A 36 -17.81 30.49 -5.91
CA ILE A 36 -17.31 31.28 -4.78
C ILE A 36 -15.79 31.08 -4.62
N TYR A 37 -15.33 29.83 -4.57
CA TYR A 37 -13.91 29.52 -4.37
C TYR A 37 -13.03 30.10 -5.49
N ASP A 38 -13.43 29.92 -6.73
CA ASP A 38 -12.70 30.42 -7.91
C ASP A 38 -12.68 31.96 -7.95
N ALA A 39 -13.80 32.61 -7.64
CA ALA A 39 -13.89 34.06 -7.57
C ALA A 39 -13.01 34.62 -6.43
N ILE A 40 -13.05 34.02 -5.24
CA ILE A 40 -12.16 34.37 -4.11
C ILE A 40 -10.70 34.23 -4.54
N GLY A 41 -10.32 33.14 -5.22
CA GLY A 41 -8.98 32.92 -5.72
C GLY A 41 -8.49 34.07 -6.61
N LYS A 42 -9.37 34.64 -7.45
CA LYS A 42 -9.04 35.82 -8.27
C LYS A 42 -9.03 37.12 -7.49
N LEU A 43 -9.76 37.23 -6.39
CA LEU A 43 -9.85 38.45 -5.57
C LEU A 43 -8.78 38.53 -4.49
N ARG A 44 -8.03 37.47 -4.21
CA ARG A 44 -6.92 37.48 -3.24
C ARG A 44 -5.82 38.52 -3.53
N THR A 45 -5.63 38.90 -4.79
CA THR A 45 -4.61 39.89 -5.19
C THR A 45 -5.23 41.07 -5.91
N ASN A 46 -4.87 42.29 -5.47
CA ASN A 46 -5.31 43.54 -6.07
C ASN A 46 -6.85 43.63 -6.24
N LYS A 47 -7.60 43.32 -5.18
CA LYS A 47 -9.07 43.22 -5.19
C LYS A 47 -9.78 44.48 -5.70
N ASP A 48 -9.16 45.65 -5.58
CA ASP A 48 -9.73 46.95 -5.96
C ASP A 48 -9.48 47.35 -7.43
N LYS A 49 -8.80 46.51 -8.23
CA LYS A 49 -8.57 46.81 -9.65
C LYS A 49 -9.88 46.79 -10.43
N LYS A 50 -10.05 47.74 -11.37
CA LYS A 50 -11.24 47.82 -12.26
C LYS A 50 -11.56 46.50 -12.98
N GLY A 51 -10.54 45.77 -13.42
CA GLY A 51 -10.70 44.44 -14.05
C GLY A 51 -11.11 43.30 -13.11
N LYS A 52 -11.40 43.59 -11.84
CA LYS A 52 -11.92 42.62 -10.86
C LYS A 52 -13.43 42.73 -10.63
N ALA A 53 -14.07 43.75 -11.21
CA ALA A 53 -15.50 44.00 -11.03
C ALA A 53 -16.36 42.77 -11.32
N ASP A 54 -16.09 42.05 -12.40
CA ASP A 54 -16.86 40.86 -12.80
C ASP A 54 -16.73 39.72 -11.78
N PHE A 55 -15.53 39.51 -11.23
CA PHE A 55 -15.32 38.51 -10.18
C PHE A 55 -16.02 38.88 -8.86
N ILE A 56 -16.10 40.17 -8.52
CA ILE A 56 -16.85 40.64 -7.35
C ILE A 56 -18.35 40.40 -7.56
N ALA A 57 -18.88 40.72 -8.74
CA ALA A 57 -20.28 40.51 -9.09
C ALA A 57 -20.65 39.01 -9.05
N MET A 58 -19.85 38.16 -9.70
CA MET A 58 -20.06 36.70 -9.69
C MET A 58 -19.93 36.11 -8.28
N LEU A 59 -19.00 36.61 -7.46
CA LEU A 59 -18.88 36.19 -6.06
C LEU A 59 -20.17 36.51 -5.27
N GLN A 60 -20.69 37.73 -5.43
CA GLN A 60 -21.91 38.15 -4.74
C GLN A 60 -23.11 37.31 -5.20
N GLU A 61 -23.25 37.09 -6.50
CA GLU A 61 -24.36 36.29 -7.04
C GLU A 61 -24.27 34.84 -6.57
N ALA A 62 -23.09 34.21 -6.66
CA ALA A 62 -22.88 32.85 -6.21
C ALA A 62 -23.15 32.70 -4.70
N TYR A 63 -22.68 33.65 -3.89
CA TYR A 63 -22.93 33.68 -2.44
C TYR A 63 -24.42 33.76 -2.11
N ASN A 64 -25.14 34.68 -2.74
CA ASN A 64 -26.57 34.86 -2.49
C ASN A 64 -27.36 33.61 -2.90
N LYS A 65 -27.10 33.06 -4.09
CA LYS A 65 -27.77 31.85 -4.59
C LYS A 65 -27.46 30.61 -3.76
N ALA A 66 -26.20 30.43 -3.33
CA ALA A 66 -25.82 29.32 -2.45
C ALA A 66 -26.56 29.39 -1.12
N ASN A 67 -26.57 30.57 -0.49
CA ASN A 67 -27.19 30.75 0.81
C ASN A 67 -28.71 30.60 0.74
N GLU A 68 -29.35 31.15 -0.30
CA GLU A 68 -30.79 31.01 -0.51
C GLU A 68 -31.20 29.54 -0.71
N ARG A 69 -30.46 28.80 -1.54
CA ARG A 69 -30.68 27.36 -1.76
C ARG A 69 -30.60 26.57 -0.46
N ASP A 70 -29.55 26.81 0.31
CA ASP A 70 -29.30 26.06 1.53
C ASP A 70 -30.31 26.43 2.62
N LEU A 71 -30.63 27.72 2.80
CA LEU A 71 -31.67 28.17 3.75
C LEU A 71 -33.06 27.64 3.37
N THR A 72 -33.41 27.61 2.08
CA THR A 72 -34.68 27.04 1.61
C THR A 72 -34.77 25.55 1.93
N THR A 73 -33.68 24.82 1.70
CA THR A 73 -33.61 23.39 2.01
C THR A 73 -33.68 23.14 3.52
N ILE A 74 -32.95 23.91 4.33
CA ILE A 74 -33.04 23.85 5.80
C ILE A 74 -34.48 24.08 6.26
N ASN A 75 -35.16 25.11 5.73
CA ASN A 75 -36.54 25.41 6.08
C ASN A 75 -37.49 24.26 5.72
N PHE A 76 -37.26 23.59 4.60
CA PHE A 76 -38.02 22.39 4.22
C PHE A 76 -37.76 21.24 5.20
N LEU A 77 -36.50 20.92 5.49
CA LEU A 77 -36.13 19.82 6.41
C LEU A 77 -36.59 20.06 7.85
N LYS A 78 -36.55 21.31 8.32
CA LYS A 78 -37.11 21.71 9.63
C LYS A 78 -38.63 21.47 9.70
N LYS A 79 -39.36 21.66 8.59
CA LYS A 79 -40.81 21.41 8.52
C LYS A 79 -41.15 19.93 8.42
N ASP A 80 -40.30 19.14 7.76
CA ASP A 80 -40.44 17.68 7.70
C ASP A 80 -40.35 17.03 9.10
N ASN A 81 -39.62 17.67 10.02
CA ASN A 81 -39.52 17.30 11.44
C ASN A 81 -39.06 15.83 11.66
N ASN A 82 -38.30 15.29 10.73
CA ASN A 82 -37.67 13.98 10.83
C ASN A 82 -36.28 14.08 11.48
N PRO A 83 -36.01 13.41 12.62
CA PRO A 83 -34.70 13.41 13.28
C PRO A 83 -33.54 12.95 12.41
N GLU A 84 -33.78 12.08 11.42
CA GLU A 84 -32.74 11.62 10.49
C GLU A 84 -32.19 12.76 9.61
N ASN A 85 -32.90 13.90 9.52
CA ASN A 85 -32.42 15.07 8.81
C ASN A 85 -31.52 16.00 9.63
N TYR A 86 -31.37 15.78 10.96
CA TYR A 86 -30.65 16.72 11.82
C TYR A 86 -29.18 16.89 11.44
N LEU A 87 -28.49 15.82 11.07
CA LEU A 87 -27.10 15.88 10.59
C LEU A 87 -26.99 16.73 9.33
N ARG A 88 -27.90 16.50 8.37
CA ARG A 88 -27.94 17.29 7.14
C ARG A 88 -28.21 18.77 7.41
N ILE A 89 -29.12 19.09 8.32
CA ILE A 89 -29.40 20.49 8.70
C ILE A 89 -28.14 21.12 9.34
N TYR A 90 -27.47 20.40 10.24
CA TYR A 90 -26.21 20.83 10.84
C TYR A 90 -25.14 21.14 9.79
N ASP A 91 -24.88 20.20 8.87
CA ASP A 91 -23.88 20.36 7.81
C ASP A 91 -24.15 21.58 6.92
N MET A 92 -25.42 21.83 6.62
CA MET A 92 -25.83 22.99 5.82
C MET A 92 -25.60 24.31 6.56
N TYR A 93 -25.86 24.36 7.87
CA TYR A 93 -25.51 25.52 8.69
C TYR A 93 -24.00 25.75 8.80
N VAL A 94 -23.23 24.67 8.96
CA VAL A 94 -21.76 24.73 8.93
C VAL A 94 -21.27 25.25 7.57
N GLY A 95 -21.87 24.78 6.47
CA GLY A 95 -21.59 25.25 5.12
C GLY A 95 -21.89 26.74 4.92
N LEU A 96 -23.06 27.21 5.37
CA LEU A 96 -23.43 28.63 5.38
C LEU A 96 -22.39 29.47 6.12
N ASN A 97 -22.01 29.06 7.34
CA ASN A 97 -21.01 29.79 8.12
C ASN A 97 -19.62 29.76 7.46
N LYS A 98 -19.21 28.61 6.91
CA LYS A 98 -17.93 28.47 6.19
C LYS A 98 -17.83 29.43 5.00
N ARG A 99 -18.91 29.62 4.23
CA ARG A 99 -18.93 30.61 3.13
C ARG A 99 -18.69 32.03 3.63
N GLN A 100 -19.28 32.40 4.78
CA GLN A 100 -19.06 33.71 5.40
C GLN A 100 -17.59 33.89 5.79
N GLU A 101 -17.00 32.89 6.47
CA GLU A 101 -15.59 32.93 6.87
C GLU A 101 -14.63 33.01 5.68
N LEU A 102 -14.97 32.39 4.56
CA LEU A 102 -14.18 32.48 3.33
C LEU A 102 -14.18 33.90 2.73
N ILE A 103 -15.29 34.62 2.83
CA ILE A 103 -15.46 35.95 2.23
C ILE A 103 -14.99 37.08 3.16
N LYS A 104 -15.17 36.94 4.48
CA LYS A 104 -14.84 37.96 5.50
C LYS A 104 -13.46 38.64 5.27
N PRO A 105 -12.35 37.90 5.03
CA PRO A 105 -11.03 38.52 4.83
C PRO A 105 -10.93 39.42 3.58
N LEU A 106 -11.81 39.25 2.60
CA LEU A 106 -11.82 40.06 1.38
C LEU A 106 -12.64 41.33 1.51
N LEU A 107 -13.49 41.44 2.53
CA LEU A 107 -14.33 42.62 2.72
C LEU A 107 -13.53 43.82 3.25
N PRO A 108 -13.92 45.07 2.92
CA PRO A 108 -14.97 45.42 1.95
C PRO A 108 -14.52 45.14 0.51
N LEU A 109 -15.50 44.91 -0.38
CA LEU A 109 -15.34 44.83 -1.83
C LEU A 109 -16.16 45.95 -2.48
N ALA A 110 -15.65 46.56 -3.54
CA ALA A 110 -16.33 47.66 -4.23
C ALA A 110 -16.24 47.54 -5.74
N ILE A 111 -17.32 47.92 -6.43
CA ILE A 111 -17.40 48.04 -7.88
C ILE A 111 -17.61 49.51 -8.21
N ASN A 112 -16.70 50.13 -8.96
CA ASN A 112 -16.76 51.55 -9.35
C ASN A 112 -17.01 52.50 -8.16
N GLY A 113 -16.33 52.26 -7.04
CA GLY A 113 -16.46 53.07 -5.81
C GLY A 113 -17.72 52.79 -4.97
N LYS A 114 -18.59 51.88 -5.40
CA LYS A 114 -19.77 51.44 -4.62
C LYS A 114 -19.49 50.12 -3.93
N THR A 115 -19.62 50.08 -2.60
CA THR A 115 -19.42 48.87 -1.81
C THR A 115 -20.48 47.82 -2.12
N VAL A 116 -20.03 46.60 -2.38
CA VAL A 116 -20.86 45.41 -2.58
C VAL A 116 -21.19 44.80 -1.22
N LYS A 117 -22.48 44.63 -0.92
CA LYS A 117 -22.95 44.11 0.36
C LYS A 117 -23.13 42.60 0.33
N PHE A 118 -22.63 41.93 1.36
CA PHE A 118 -22.85 40.52 1.65
C PHE A 118 -23.66 40.42 2.94
N ASN A 119 -24.79 39.69 2.93
CA ASN A 119 -25.57 39.48 4.14
C ASN A 119 -24.88 38.43 5.01
N LEU A 120 -24.31 38.86 6.14
CA LEU A 120 -23.64 37.99 7.11
C LEU A 120 -24.57 37.78 8.29
N THR A 121 -24.96 36.53 8.54
CA THR A 121 -25.85 36.11 9.62
C THR A 121 -25.07 35.27 10.62
N ASP A 122 -25.34 35.44 11.91
CA ASP A 122 -24.77 34.54 12.92
C ASP A 122 -25.57 33.23 12.98
N TYR A 123 -24.97 32.13 12.53
CA TYR A 123 -25.56 30.78 12.57
C TYR A 123 -25.09 29.96 13.78
N SER A 124 -24.30 30.52 14.69
CA SER A 124 -23.66 29.76 15.77
C SER A 124 -24.66 29.01 16.66
N SER A 125 -25.80 29.63 16.96
CA SER A 125 -26.86 29.00 17.77
C SER A 125 -27.53 27.82 17.05
N ASP A 126 -27.82 27.97 15.75
CA ASP A 126 -28.37 26.86 14.94
C ASP A 126 -27.37 25.72 14.81
N ILE A 127 -26.09 26.03 14.57
CA ILE A 127 -25.01 25.03 14.49
C ILE A 127 -24.92 24.24 15.80
N ILE A 128 -24.85 24.91 16.95
CA ILE A 128 -24.76 24.24 18.25
C ILE A 128 -26.00 23.38 18.51
N LYS A 129 -27.19 23.90 18.22
CA LYS A 129 -28.45 23.17 18.38
C LYS A 129 -28.47 21.89 17.55
N PHE A 130 -28.30 22.00 16.23
CA PHE A 130 -28.39 20.83 15.34
C PHE A 130 -27.21 19.88 15.48
N LYS A 131 -26.03 20.36 15.91
CA LYS A 131 -24.93 19.47 16.33
C LYS A 131 -25.37 18.56 17.48
N ASN A 132 -25.99 19.12 18.51
CA ASN A 132 -26.44 18.36 19.67
C ASN A 132 -27.63 17.45 19.33
N ASP A 133 -28.59 17.94 18.54
CA ASP A 133 -29.75 17.15 18.09
C ASP A 133 -29.30 15.96 17.22
N ALA A 134 -28.39 16.19 16.26
CA ALA A 134 -27.81 15.13 15.44
C ALA A 134 -26.99 14.14 16.28
N SER A 135 -26.14 14.63 17.19
CA SER A 135 -25.37 13.77 18.11
C SER A 135 -26.30 12.86 18.92
N LEU A 136 -27.41 13.39 19.42
CA LEU A 136 -28.40 12.63 20.18
C LEU A 136 -29.08 11.56 19.32
N GLN A 137 -29.49 11.91 18.09
CA GLN A 137 -30.15 10.95 17.21
C GLN A 137 -29.21 9.81 16.82
N ILE A 138 -27.99 10.13 16.38
CA ILE A 138 -26.96 9.12 16.04
C ILE A 138 -26.64 8.26 17.27
N TYR A 139 -26.50 8.87 18.45
CA TYR A 139 -26.25 8.15 19.70
C TYR A 139 -27.35 7.13 20.00
N ASN A 140 -28.62 7.52 19.85
CA ASN A 140 -29.76 6.64 20.11
C ASN A 140 -29.79 5.47 19.11
N ASN A 141 -29.56 5.74 17.83
CA ASN A 141 -29.52 4.73 16.77
C ASN A 141 -28.36 3.74 16.99
N ALA A 142 -27.14 4.24 17.25
CA ALA A 142 -25.96 3.43 17.54
C ALA A 142 -26.16 2.59 18.82
N SER A 143 -26.72 3.18 19.87
CA SER A 143 -27.04 2.47 21.11
C SER A 143 -28.09 1.37 20.91
N ALA A 144 -29.05 1.55 20.00
CA ALA A 144 -30.02 0.52 19.66
C ALA A 144 -29.36 -0.67 18.94
N LEU A 145 -28.47 -0.41 17.98
CA LEU A 145 -27.67 -1.43 17.31
C LEU A 145 -26.82 -2.22 18.30
N LEU A 146 -26.19 -1.53 19.26
CA LEU A 146 -25.30 -2.15 20.25
C LEU A 146 -26.01 -3.12 21.22
N LYS A 147 -27.35 -3.07 21.31
CA LYS A 147 -28.16 -4.05 22.07
C LYS A 147 -28.27 -5.40 21.36
N SER A 148 -28.03 -5.44 20.05
CA SER A 148 -27.99 -6.67 19.27
C SER A 148 -26.78 -7.52 19.67
N ASN A 149 -26.91 -8.84 19.46
CA ASN A 149 -25.79 -9.78 19.55
C ASN A 149 -25.10 -10.00 18.19
N ASN A 150 -25.55 -9.31 17.14
CA ASN A 150 -24.93 -9.35 15.83
C ASN A 150 -23.69 -8.44 15.82
N LYS A 151 -22.55 -9.01 15.41
CA LYS A 151 -21.29 -8.28 15.33
C LYS A 151 -21.31 -7.18 14.27
N LEU A 152 -22.02 -7.37 13.16
CA LEU A 152 -22.15 -6.33 12.13
C LEU A 152 -22.87 -5.09 12.67
N ASP A 153 -23.88 -5.28 13.51
CA ASP A 153 -24.59 -4.17 14.17
C ASP A 153 -23.64 -3.43 15.12
N ALA A 154 -22.77 -4.15 15.85
CA ALA A 154 -21.76 -3.54 16.71
C ALA A 154 -20.71 -2.74 15.91
N ARG A 155 -20.28 -3.24 14.75
CA ARG A 155 -19.38 -2.52 13.82
C ARG A 155 -20.03 -1.26 13.27
N GLN A 156 -21.30 -1.34 12.89
CA GLN A 156 -22.06 -0.18 12.45
C GLN A 156 -22.21 0.85 13.58
N ALA A 157 -22.54 0.40 14.79
CA ALA A 157 -22.62 1.26 15.96
C ALA A 157 -21.28 1.96 16.24
N PHE A 158 -20.15 1.26 16.11
CA PHE A 158 -18.82 1.84 16.24
C PHE A 158 -18.60 3.00 15.26
N GLY A 159 -18.92 2.80 13.98
CA GLY A 159 -18.81 3.86 12.97
C GLY A 159 -19.68 5.09 13.31
N MET A 160 -20.92 4.85 13.74
CA MET A 160 -21.83 5.92 14.17
C MET A 160 -21.33 6.67 15.41
N PHE A 161 -20.73 5.98 16.37
CA PHE A 161 -20.10 6.60 17.52
C PHE A 161 -18.85 7.41 17.12
N GLN A 162 -18.08 6.95 16.14
CA GLN A 162 -16.95 7.68 15.60
C GLN A 162 -17.40 8.98 14.92
N ASP A 163 -18.49 8.94 14.15
CA ASP A 163 -19.09 10.13 13.54
C ASP A 163 -19.46 11.19 14.60
N ILE A 164 -19.97 10.76 15.77
CA ILE A 164 -20.25 11.66 16.89
C ILE A 164 -18.95 12.21 17.48
N GLU A 165 -17.92 11.39 17.71
CA GLU A 165 -16.66 11.86 18.29
C GLU A 165 -15.95 12.87 17.38
N ASP A 166 -16.01 12.69 16.06
CA ASP A 166 -15.46 13.62 15.08
C ASP A 166 -16.23 14.95 15.04
N MET A 167 -17.56 14.89 15.13
CA MET A 167 -18.44 16.06 15.07
C MET A 167 -18.54 16.81 16.41
N ASN A 168 -18.60 16.09 17.53
CA ASN A 168 -18.85 16.60 18.87
C ASN A 168 -18.01 15.83 19.91
N PRO A 169 -16.70 16.08 19.97
CA PRO A 169 -15.77 15.33 20.83
C PRO A 169 -16.18 15.35 22.31
N ASN A 170 -15.97 14.24 23.02
CA ASN A 170 -16.37 14.05 24.42
C ASN A 170 -17.90 14.13 24.64
N TYR A 171 -18.71 13.81 23.63
CA TYR A 171 -20.15 13.75 23.81
C TYR A 171 -20.53 12.56 24.69
N ARG A 172 -21.00 12.84 25.92
CA ARG A 172 -21.45 11.82 26.89
C ARG A 172 -20.37 10.74 27.10
N ASP A 173 -20.75 9.47 26.99
CA ASP A 173 -19.93 8.28 27.16
C ASP A 173 -19.54 7.62 25.81
N VAL A 174 -19.63 8.35 24.69
CA VAL A 174 -19.32 7.85 23.33
C VAL A 174 -17.96 7.14 23.26
N ARG A 175 -16.93 7.67 23.93
CA ARG A 175 -15.61 7.03 23.96
C ARG A 175 -15.61 5.65 24.61
N ASN A 176 -16.39 5.47 25.67
CA ASN A 176 -16.55 4.15 26.29
C ASN A 176 -17.37 3.22 25.38
N LEU A 177 -18.40 3.76 24.72
CA LEU A 177 -19.23 2.99 23.80
C LEU A 177 -18.46 2.56 22.54
N LEU A 178 -17.47 3.34 22.08
CA LEU A 178 -16.54 2.91 21.03
C LEU A 178 -15.79 1.65 21.44
N GLU A 179 -15.22 1.60 22.65
CA GLU A 179 -14.52 0.40 23.14
C GLU A 179 -15.46 -0.81 23.28
N VAL A 180 -16.68 -0.59 23.76
CA VAL A 180 -17.71 -1.64 23.87
C VAL A 180 -18.13 -2.15 22.49
N ALA A 181 -18.38 -1.26 21.54
CA ALA A 181 -18.77 -1.60 20.17
C ALA A 181 -17.65 -2.31 19.43
N HIS A 182 -16.42 -1.84 19.58
CA HIS A 182 -15.22 -2.50 19.06
C HIS A 182 -15.12 -3.93 19.61
N THR A 183 -15.11 -4.09 20.93
CA THR A 183 -15.00 -5.41 21.59
C THR A 183 -16.10 -6.38 21.14
N LYS A 184 -17.35 -5.91 21.01
CA LYS A 184 -18.47 -6.72 20.52
C LYS A 184 -18.36 -7.08 19.03
N GLY A 185 -17.70 -6.23 18.24
CA GLY A 185 -17.56 -6.40 16.80
C GLY A 185 -16.34 -7.22 16.37
N ILE A 186 -15.41 -7.54 17.28
CA ILE A 186 -14.21 -8.33 16.97
C ILE A 186 -14.59 -9.78 16.67
N ASP A 187 -14.06 -10.33 15.58
CA ASP A 187 -13.97 -11.76 15.32
C ASP A 187 -12.70 -12.34 15.94
N PHE A 188 -12.88 -13.36 16.77
CA PHE A 188 -11.77 -14.08 17.37
C PHE A 188 -11.50 -15.34 16.56
N VAL A 189 -10.29 -15.44 16.04
CA VAL A 189 -9.83 -16.57 15.22
C VAL A 189 -8.82 -17.37 16.02
N LEU A 190 -9.13 -18.65 16.25
CA LEU A 190 -8.19 -19.60 16.85
C LEU A 190 -7.36 -20.22 15.74
N VAL A 191 -6.05 -20.16 15.86
CA VAL A 191 -5.14 -20.72 14.86
C VAL A 191 -4.52 -22.01 15.36
N ASP A 192 -4.60 -23.05 14.54
CA ASP A 192 -3.97 -24.35 14.77
C ASP A 192 -3.19 -24.79 13.54
N MET A 193 -2.18 -25.64 13.76
CA MET A 193 -1.46 -26.33 12.69
C MET A 193 -1.79 -27.81 12.78
N VAL A 194 -2.03 -28.42 11.63
CA VAL A 194 -2.25 -29.85 11.49
C VAL A 194 -1.20 -30.41 10.54
N ASN A 195 -0.54 -31.48 10.98
CA ASN A 195 0.42 -32.23 10.17
C ASN A 195 -0.23 -33.51 9.64
N ASP A 196 -0.81 -33.46 8.45
CA ASP A 196 -1.36 -34.63 7.76
C ASP A 196 -0.30 -35.36 6.90
N THR A 197 0.98 -35.02 7.07
CA THR A 197 2.08 -35.63 6.33
C THR A 197 2.58 -36.92 7.01
N ARG A 198 3.35 -37.73 6.27
CA ARG A 198 4.06 -38.91 6.85
C ARG A 198 5.43 -38.55 7.44
N LYS A 199 5.73 -37.26 7.61
CA LYS A 199 7.03 -36.74 8.05
C LYS A 199 6.86 -35.98 9.37
N THR A 200 7.91 -36.00 10.19
CA THR A 200 7.96 -35.22 11.42
C THR A 200 8.27 -33.76 11.07
N ILE A 201 7.42 -32.84 11.53
CA ILE A 201 7.68 -31.41 11.43
C ILE A 201 8.59 -30.99 12.59
N PRO A 202 9.64 -30.19 12.36
CA PRO A 202 10.43 -29.62 13.44
C PRO A 202 9.56 -28.73 14.34
N THR A 203 9.59 -28.89 15.66
CA THR A 203 8.81 -28.07 16.62
C THR A 203 9.08 -26.57 16.43
N ARG A 204 10.32 -26.20 16.06
CA ARG A 204 10.66 -24.81 15.73
C ARG A 204 9.87 -24.24 14.56
N LEU A 205 9.63 -25.06 13.52
CA LEU A 205 8.83 -24.63 12.37
C LEU A 205 7.37 -24.43 12.78
N GLU A 206 6.83 -25.35 13.58
CA GLU A 206 5.49 -25.24 14.14
C GLU A 206 5.32 -23.95 14.96
N ASP A 207 6.23 -23.70 15.90
CA ASP A 207 6.22 -22.49 16.73
C ASP A 207 6.34 -21.22 15.88
N ASP A 208 7.25 -21.21 14.90
CA ASP A 208 7.50 -20.04 14.03
C ASP A 208 6.29 -19.73 13.14
N LEU A 209 5.62 -20.76 12.60
CA LEU A 209 4.39 -20.62 11.83
C LEU A 209 3.24 -20.17 12.73
N LEU A 210 3.18 -20.61 13.99
CA LEU A 210 2.11 -20.27 14.94
C LEU A 210 2.33 -18.95 15.73
N ASN A 211 3.48 -18.29 15.63
CA ASN A 211 3.80 -17.09 16.42
C ASN A 211 3.21 -15.78 15.85
N PHE A 212 1.88 -15.73 15.69
CA PHE A 212 1.18 -14.63 15.02
C PHE A 212 1.13 -13.29 15.76
N SER A 213 1.26 -13.32 17.09
CA SER A 213 1.22 -12.12 17.94
C SER A 213 2.32 -11.11 17.58
N THR A 214 3.44 -11.58 17.03
CA THR A 214 4.58 -10.76 16.60
C THR A 214 4.45 -10.22 15.17
N TYR A 215 3.47 -10.68 14.40
CA TYR A 215 3.34 -10.38 12.97
C TYR A 215 2.41 -9.21 12.65
N GLY A 216 1.78 -8.59 13.66
CA GLY A 216 0.89 -7.44 13.46
C GLY A 216 -0.35 -7.77 12.62
N LEU A 217 -0.84 -9.00 12.72
CA LEU A 217 -1.93 -9.55 11.89
C LEU A 217 -3.32 -9.19 12.39
N ASN A 218 -3.43 -8.73 13.63
CA ASN A 218 -4.67 -8.20 14.15
C ASN A 218 -5.02 -6.93 13.36
N ASN A 219 -6.28 -6.85 12.95
CA ASN A 219 -6.85 -5.63 12.38
C ASN A 219 -7.96 -5.13 13.33
N LEU A 220 -8.64 -4.05 12.94
CA LEU A 220 -9.70 -3.44 13.77
C LEU A 220 -10.84 -4.42 14.14
N TRP A 221 -11.08 -5.45 13.34
CA TRP A 221 -12.23 -6.34 13.50
C TRP A 221 -11.86 -7.80 13.66
N THR A 222 -10.58 -8.17 13.64
CA THR A 222 -10.14 -9.56 13.70
C THR A 222 -8.93 -9.70 14.60
N VAL A 223 -9.02 -10.60 15.58
CA VAL A 223 -7.94 -10.91 16.51
C VAL A 223 -7.60 -12.40 16.41
N TYR A 224 -6.31 -12.69 16.22
CA TYR A 224 -5.80 -14.05 16.08
C TYR A 224 -5.13 -14.50 17.38
N HIS A 225 -5.45 -15.72 17.83
CA HIS A 225 -4.76 -16.36 18.94
C HIS A 225 -4.23 -17.72 18.50
N ASN A 226 -2.98 -18.04 18.88
CA ASN A 226 -2.37 -19.35 18.66
C ASN A 226 -2.63 -20.33 19.81
N ASN A 227 -3.22 -19.85 20.90
CA ASN A 227 -3.66 -20.65 22.04
C ASN A 227 -5.05 -20.17 22.49
N PRO A 228 -5.92 -21.07 22.96
CA PRO A 228 -7.19 -20.66 23.55
C PRO A 228 -6.98 -19.71 24.74
N VAL A 229 -7.66 -18.58 24.72
CA VAL A 229 -7.65 -17.59 25.80
C VAL A 229 -8.93 -17.74 26.63
N ASP A 230 -8.78 -17.75 27.95
CA ASP A 230 -9.90 -17.86 28.88
C ASP A 230 -10.95 -16.77 28.63
N LYS A 231 -12.24 -17.18 28.66
CA LYS A 231 -13.41 -16.32 28.47
C LYS A 231 -13.53 -15.67 27.08
N VAL A 232 -12.69 -16.04 26.11
CA VAL A 232 -12.86 -15.67 24.70
C VAL A 232 -13.67 -16.74 24.00
N ARG A 233 -14.73 -16.33 23.29
CA ARG A 233 -15.47 -17.20 22.38
C ARG A 233 -14.95 -16.96 20.97
N TYR A 234 -14.41 -18.00 20.38
CA TYR A 234 -13.92 -17.97 19.00
C TYR A 234 -15.05 -18.16 17.99
N ASP A 235 -14.94 -17.47 16.87
CA ASP A 235 -15.91 -17.51 15.77
C ASP A 235 -15.41 -18.41 14.65
N TYR A 236 -14.10 -18.32 14.37
CA TYR A 236 -13.45 -19.09 13.33
C TYR A 236 -12.25 -19.84 13.87
N ASN A 237 -11.96 -20.96 13.23
CA ASN A 237 -10.73 -21.70 13.38
C ASN A 237 -9.96 -21.62 12.05
N MET A 238 -8.77 -21.04 12.08
CA MET A 238 -7.87 -21.01 10.92
C MET A 238 -6.87 -22.14 11.09
N ARG A 239 -6.96 -23.16 10.25
CA ARG A 239 -6.10 -24.32 10.30
C ARG A 239 -5.05 -24.26 9.20
N VAL A 240 -3.78 -24.33 9.58
CA VAL A 240 -2.68 -24.58 8.66
C VAL A 240 -2.49 -26.08 8.52
N ASN A 241 -3.07 -26.68 7.49
CA ASN A 241 -2.98 -28.11 7.22
C ASN A 241 -1.86 -28.40 6.22
N LEU A 242 -0.73 -28.94 6.70
CA LEU A 242 0.34 -29.44 5.84
C LEU A 242 0.01 -30.86 5.38
N ARG A 243 -0.03 -31.07 4.06
CA ARG A 243 -0.49 -32.32 3.44
C ARG A 243 0.65 -33.15 2.89
N ASP A 244 1.62 -32.51 2.24
CA ASP A 244 2.72 -33.20 1.59
C ASP A 244 4.07 -32.55 1.93
N ILE A 245 5.07 -33.40 2.19
CA ILE A 245 6.47 -33.01 2.30
C ILE A 245 7.27 -33.92 1.37
N ASN A 246 7.79 -33.35 0.29
CA ASN A 246 8.58 -34.05 -0.71
C ASN A 246 10.05 -33.66 -0.58
N LEU A 247 10.92 -34.66 -0.45
CA LEU A 247 12.37 -34.48 -0.39
C LEU A 247 13.00 -35.16 -1.58
N SER A 248 13.82 -34.44 -2.34
CA SER A 248 14.60 -35.06 -3.41
C SER A 248 15.80 -35.82 -2.83
N PRO A 249 16.24 -36.90 -3.50
CA PRO A 249 17.46 -37.59 -3.12
C PRO A 249 18.68 -36.67 -3.28
N GLU A 250 19.75 -36.99 -2.57
CA GLU A 250 21.03 -36.31 -2.74
C GLU A 250 21.61 -36.58 -4.13
N GLN A 251 21.85 -35.52 -4.90
CA GLN A 251 22.39 -35.61 -6.24
C GLN A 251 23.75 -34.92 -6.32
N ILE A 252 24.70 -35.57 -6.98
CA ILE A 252 25.99 -34.99 -7.37
C ILE A 252 26.10 -35.10 -8.88
N LYS A 253 26.12 -33.96 -9.58
CA LYS A 253 26.36 -33.89 -11.02
C LYS A 253 27.76 -33.41 -11.28
N GLU A 254 28.50 -34.15 -12.08
CA GLU A 254 29.89 -33.86 -12.40
C GLU A 254 30.03 -33.49 -13.88
N ARG A 255 30.86 -32.50 -14.19
CA ARG A 255 31.22 -32.16 -15.57
C ARG A 255 32.70 -31.79 -15.68
N GLN A 256 33.28 -32.13 -16.81
CA GLN A 256 34.63 -31.73 -17.20
C GLN A 256 34.55 -30.64 -18.28
N ILE A 257 35.33 -29.59 -18.11
CA ILE A 257 35.49 -28.51 -19.08
C ILE A 257 36.97 -28.39 -19.40
N ILE A 258 37.31 -28.46 -20.68
CA ILE A 258 38.67 -28.22 -21.15
C ILE A 258 38.70 -26.80 -21.72
N LYS A 259 39.61 -25.97 -21.19
CA LYS A 259 39.82 -24.60 -21.65
C LYS A 259 41.24 -24.41 -22.16
N GLU A 260 41.35 -23.75 -23.30
CA GLU A 260 42.61 -23.30 -23.87
C GLU A 260 42.56 -21.80 -24.09
N LYS A 261 43.65 -21.11 -23.77
CA LYS A 261 43.75 -19.66 -23.92
C LYS A 261 45.17 -19.27 -24.34
N GLN A 262 45.30 -18.27 -25.20
CA GLN A 262 46.59 -17.64 -25.41
C GLN A 262 46.84 -16.64 -24.29
N VAL A 263 47.94 -16.82 -23.57
CA VAL A 263 48.35 -15.94 -22.48
C VAL A 263 49.77 -15.43 -22.73
N VAL A 264 50.05 -14.23 -22.25
CA VAL A 264 51.40 -13.66 -22.28
C VAL A 264 52.26 -14.42 -21.26
N ASP A 265 53.37 -14.99 -21.74
CA ASP A 265 54.38 -15.68 -20.95
C ASP A 265 55.72 -14.99 -21.12
N GLY A 266 55.82 -13.82 -20.50
CA GLY A 266 56.97 -12.94 -20.61
C GLY A 266 57.09 -12.23 -21.96
N LYS A 267 58.28 -11.70 -22.21
CA LYS A 267 58.60 -10.92 -23.42
C LYS A 267 59.65 -11.62 -24.25
N LYS A 268 59.54 -11.51 -25.57
CA LYS A 268 60.56 -11.96 -26.53
C LYS A 268 61.05 -10.80 -27.37
N ASP A 269 62.30 -10.86 -27.82
CA ASP A 269 62.86 -9.86 -28.72
C ASP A 269 62.15 -9.96 -30.08
N LEU A 270 61.75 -8.81 -30.64
CA LEU A 270 61.21 -8.75 -31.99
C LEU A 270 62.34 -8.99 -32.99
N LEU A 271 62.14 -9.94 -33.90
CA LEU A 271 63.11 -10.27 -34.95
C LEU A 271 62.62 -9.75 -36.31
N ASP A 272 63.53 -9.23 -37.13
CA ASP A 272 63.27 -8.90 -38.53
C ASP A 272 63.25 -10.16 -39.41
N SER A 273 62.94 -10.00 -40.71
CA SER A 273 62.86 -11.09 -41.69
C SER A 273 64.15 -11.90 -41.84
N ASN A 274 65.27 -11.36 -41.35
CA ASN A 274 66.61 -11.95 -41.42
C ASN A 274 67.04 -12.56 -40.07
N GLY A 275 66.16 -12.54 -39.05
CA GLY A 275 66.44 -13.09 -37.72
C GLY A 275 67.21 -12.15 -36.79
N ASN A 276 67.38 -10.86 -37.15
CA ASN A 276 68.08 -9.89 -36.30
C ASN A 276 67.12 -9.18 -35.34
N LYS A 277 67.61 -8.87 -34.13
CA LYS A 277 66.85 -8.13 -33.12
C LYS A 277 66.55 -6.71 -33.58
N VAL A 278 65.27 -6.37 -33.68
CA VAL A 278 64.82 -5.02 -34.00
C VAL A 278 65.10 -4.09 -32.82
N LYS A 279 65.74 -2.94 -33.09
CA LYS A 279 66.10 -1.92 -32.09
C LYS A 279 65.27 -0.65 -32.33
N ASP A 280 64.93 0.05 -31.26
CA ASP A 280 64.27 1.35 -31.31
C ASP A 280 65.26 2.47 -31.73
N SER A 281 64.75 3.70 -31.83
CA SER A 281 65.54 4.88 -32.18
C SER A 281 66.66 5.23 -31.19
N LEU A 282 66.69 4.59 -30.01
CA LEU A 282 67.72 4.74 -28.98
C LEU A 282 68.67 3.52 -28.93
N GLY A 283 68.52 2.56 -29.85
CA GLY A 283 69.37 1.38 -29.94
C GLY A 283 69.00 0.24 -28.98
N LYS A 284 67.87 0.33 -28.27
CA LYS A 284 67.39 -0.71 -27.35
C LYS A 284 66.49 -1.71 -28.08
N THR A 285 66.64 -3.00 -27.80
CA THR A 285 65.84 -4.05 -28.43
C THR A 285 64.36 -3.92 -28.09
N ILE A 286 63.52 -3.93 -29.12
CA ILE A 286 62.05 -3.92 -28.98
C ILE A 286 61.62 -5.31 -28.53
N GLN A 287 60.87 -5.34 -27.42
CA GLN A 287 60.31 -6.56 -26.85
C GLN A 287 58.82 -6.62 -27.12
N VAL A 288 58.37 -7.77 -27.63
CA VAL A 288 56.95 -8.08 -27.86
C VAL A 288 56.49 -9.21 -26.95
N ASP A 289 55.20 -9.26 -26.67
CA ASP A 289 54.62 -10.28 -25.82
C ASP A 289 54.82 -11.67 -26.42
N LYS A 290 55.36 -12.59 -25.61
CA LYS A 290 55.46 -14.00 -25.99
C LYS A 290 54.14 -14.69 -25.65
N MET A 291 53.27 -14.82 -26.64
CA MET A 291 52.03 -15.58 -26.48
C MET A 291 52.32 -17.09 -26.46
N ILE A 292 51.84 -17.79 -25.45
CA ILE A 292 51.79 -19.26 -25.40
C ILE A 292 50.33 -19.70 -25.29
N THR A 293 50.00 -20.85 -25.88
CA THR A 293 48.71 -21.49 -25.62
C THR A 293 48.82 -22.31 -24.35
N VAL A 294 48.02 -21.97 -23.35
CA VAL A 294 47.91 -22.70 -22.09
C VAL A 294 46.60 -23.47 -22.05
N ARG A 295 46.62 -24.64 -21.41
CA ARG A 295 45.48 -25.53 -21.26
C ARG A 295 45.21 -25.80 -19.78
N CYS A 296 43.94 -25.82 -19.42
CA CYS A 296 43.47 -26.26 -18.11
C CYS A 296 42.26 -27.18 -18.26
N GLU A 297 42.27 -28.26 -17.51
CA GLU A 297 41.11 -29.12 -17.29
C GLU A 297 40.45 -28.69 -15.99
N TYR A 298 39.13 -28.50 -16.04
CA TYR A 298 38.31 -28.03 -14.94
C TYR A 298 37.25 -29.08 -14.66
N TYR A 299 37.21 -29.59 -13.43
CA TYR A 299 36.27 -30.60 -12.97
C TYR A 299 35.34 -29.94 -11.96
N GLU A 300 34.06 -29.88 -12.30
CA GLU A 300 33.04 -29.25 -11.47
C GLU A 300 32.05 -30.28 -10.98
N SER A 301 31.75 -30.21 -9.69
CA SER A 301 30.73 -31.01 -9.02
C SER A 301 29.66 -30.07 -8.47
N THR A 302 28.40 -30.34 -8.83
CA THR A 302 27.22 -29.65 -8.31
C THR A 302 26.45 -30.59 -7.40
N GLN A 303 26.39 -30.26 -6.11
CA GLN A 303 25.54 -30.91 -5.13
C GLN A 303 24.14 -30.28 -5.21
N PHE A 304 23.10 -31.11 -5.28
CA PHE A 304 21.72 -30.68 -5.35
C PHE A 304 20.83 -31.54 -4.44
N LYS A 305 19.96 -30.88 -3.67
CA LYS A 305 18.89 -31.47 -2.87
C LYS A 305 17.80 -30.42 -2.70
N SER A 306 16.54 -30.82 -2.58
CA SER A 306 15.41 -29.92 -2.40
C SER A 306 14.38 -30.51 -1.44
N ALA A 307 13.67 -29.62 -0.75
CA ALA A 307 12.54 -29.93 0.11
C ALA A 307 11.35 -29.07 -0.32
N GLN A 308 10.22 -29.70 -0.56
CA GLN A 308 8.97 -29.02 -0.88
C GLN A 308 7.94 -29.36 0.20
N VAL A 309 7.27 -28.34 0.71
CA VAL A 309 6.16 -28.47 1.66
C VAL A 309 4.91 -27.90 1.00
N ALA A 310 3.82 -28.65 1.01
CA ALA A 310 2.54 -28.22 0.45
C ALA A 310 1.38 -28.51 1.41
N GLY A 311 0.39 -27.62 1.41
CA GLY A 311 -0.74 -27.68 2.32
C GLY A 311 -1.83 -26.67 1.96
N ASN A 312 -2.78 -26.50 2.88
CA ASN A 312 -3.83 -25.50 2.78
C ASN A 312 -4.00 -24.74 4.09
N VAL A 313 -4.43 -23.49 3.98
CA VAL A 313 -4.94 -22.68 5.08
C VAL A 313 -6.46 -22.70 5.00
N GLU A 314 -7.10 -23.35 5.95
CA GLU A 314 -8.54 -23.60 5.98
C GLU A 314 -9.19 -22.70 7.03
N TYR A 315 -10.22 -21.94 6.65
CA TYR A 315 -11.03 -21.17 7.59
C TYR A 315 -12.33 -21.94 7.87
N ILE A 316 -12.57 -22.27 9.12
CA ILE A 316 -13.71 -23.07 9.57
C ILE A 316 -14.56 -22.23 10.52
N ASP A 317 -15.85 -22.10 10.26
CA ASP A 317 -16.80 -21.49 11.19
C ASP A 317 -17.05 -22.47 12.35
N ILE A 318 -16.76 -22.03 13.57
CA ILE A 318 -16.82 -22.88 14.78
C ILE A 318 -18.28 -23.21 15.15
N LYS A 319 -19.23 -22.32 14.85
CA LYS A 319 -20.63 -22.46 15.22
C LYS A 319 -21.32 -23.54 14.40
N ASN A 320 -21.09 -23.58 13.09
CA ASN A 320 -21.73 -24.56 12.18
C ASN A 320 -20.77 -25.67 11.70
N LYS A 321 -19.48 -25.58 12.01
CA LYS A 321 -18.41 -26.51 11.60
C LYS A 321 -18.23 -26.62 10.09
N GLN A 322 -18.58 -25.56 9.34
CA GLN A 322 -18.44 -25.53 7.90
C GLN A 322 -17.10 -24.94 7.50
N LEU A 323 -16.48 -25.54 6.48
CA LEU A 323 -15.35 -24.92 5.78
C LEU A 323 -15.89 -23.69 5.04
N VAL A 324 -15.39 -22.52 5.43
CA VAL A 324 -15.73 -21.23 4.83
C VAL A 324 -14.91 -21.03 3.56
N ASP A 325 -13.59 -21.23 3.66
CA ASP A 325 -12.68 -21.08 2.53
C ASP A 325 -11.38 -21.86 2.77
N ALA A 326 -10.63 -22.13 1.70
CA ALA A 326 -9.35 -22.83 1.76
C ALA A 326 -8.36 -22.25 0.74
N PHE A 327 -7.17 -21.91 1.21
CA PHE A 327 -6.11 -21.32 0.40
C PHE A 327 -4.93 -22.27 0.29
N PRO A 328 -4.51 -22.68 -0.90
CA PRO A 328 -3.32 -23.51 -1.05
C PRO A 328 -2.07 -22.72 -0.67
N ILE A 329 -1.16 -23.39 0.05
CA ILE A 329 0.17 -22.91 0.38
C ILE A 329 1.20 -23.94 -0.06
N SER A 330 2.30 -23.47 -0.62
CA SER A 330 3.38 -24.35 -1.03
C SER A 330 4.70 -23.61 -1.02
N SER A 331 5.74 -24.24 -0.50
CA SER A 331 7.09 -23.69 -0.47
C SER A 331 8.11 -24.73 -0.88
N GLU A 332 9.20 -24.27 -1.51
CA GLU A 332 10.33 -25.11 -1.90
C GLU A 332 11.64 -24.45 -1.44
N PHE A 333 12.46 -25.24 -0.73
CA PHE A 333 13.83 -24.90 -0.43
C PHE A 333 14.79 -25.76 -1.27
N VAL A 334 15.72 -25.11 -1.97
CA VAL A 334 16.71 -25.77 -2.83
C VAL A 334 18.10 -25.55 -2.25
N PHE A 335 18.74 -26.65 -1.86
CA PHE A 335 20.17 -26.68 -1.58
C PHE A 335 20.93 -26.95 -2.88
N GLN A 336 21.73 -25.97 -3.31
CA GLN A 336 22.66 -26.11 -4.43
C GLN A 336 24.04 -25.60 -4.04
N HIS A 337 25.05 -26.48 -4.14
CA HIS A 337 26.43 -26.12 -3.84
C HIS A 337 27.37 -26.58 -4.96
N VAL A 338 28.20 -25.66 -5.46
CA VAL A 338 29.14 -25.92 -6.55
C VAL A 338 30.56 -25.83 -6.03
N PHE A 339 31.35 -26.86 -6.29
CA PHE A 339 32.78 -26.88 -6.03
C PHE A 339 33.52 -27.47 -7.22
N ALA A 340 34.78 -27.08 -7.38
CA ALA A 340 35.56 -27.50 -8.53
C ALA A 340 37.03 -27.73 -8.19
N THR A 341 37.68 -28.53 -9.02
CA THR A 341 39.12 -28.71 -9.04
C THR A 341 39.65 -28.45 -10.44
N SER A 342 40.96 -28.18 -10.56
CA SER A 342 41.59 -27.93 -11.85
C SER A 342 42.96 -28.58 -11.96
N GLN A 343 43.29 -28.99 -13.18
CA GLN A 343 44.60 -29.54 -13.55
C GLN A 343 45.14 -28.80 -14.77
N GLY A 344 46.40 -28.37 -14.70
CA GLY A 344 47.04 -27.55 -15.75
C GLY A 344 47.16 -26.07 -15.36
N ASP A 345 47.26 -25.20 -16.35
CA ASP A 345 47.51 -23.78 -16.12
C ASP A 345 46.21 -22.99 -15.96
N ARG A 346 45.89 -22.61 -14.71
CA ARG A 346 44.67 -21.88 -14.34
C ARG A 346 44.47 -20.57 -15.10
N ARG A 347 45.52 -19.98 -15.70
CA ARG A 347 45.38 -18.80 -16.57
C ARG A 347 44.52 -19.07 -17.81
N ALA A 348 44.32 -20.35 -18.17
CA ALA A 348 43.41 -20.77 -19.23
C ALA A 348 41.93 -20.66 -18.85
N LEU A 349 41.59 -20.61 -17.56
CA LEU A 349 40.21 -20.56 -17.09
C LEU A 349 39.63 -19.14 -17.20
N GLU A 350 38.32 -19.08 -17.39
CA GLU A 350 37.55 -17.84 -17.29
C GLU A 350 37.45 -17.40 -15.82
N THR A 351 37.42 -16.09 -15.57
CA THR A 351 37.33 -15.53 -14.22
C THR A 351 36.07 -15.95 -13.47
N THR A 352 35.01 -16.34 -14.18
CA THR A 352 33.75 -16.86 -13.63
C THR A 352 33.88 -18.27 -13.02
N LEU A 353 34.88 -19.05 -13.44
CA LEU A 353 35.11 -20.42 -12.94
C LEU A 353 36.05 -20.45 -11.72
N LEU A 354 36.88 -19.42 -11.56
CA LEU A 354 37.87 -19.34 -10.49
C LEU A 354 37.27 -19.38 -9.06
N PRO A 355 36.12 -18.74 -8.76
CA PRO A 355 35.54 -18.80 -7.42
C PRO A 355 35.25 -20.22 -6.94
N PHE A 356 34.79 -21.10 -7.83
CA PHE A 356 34.42 -22.48 -7.47
C PHE A 356 35.63 -23.37 -7.13
N LEU A 357 36.84 -22.98 -7.55
CA LEU A 357 38.08 -23.66 -7.17
C LEU A 357 38.46 -23.43 -5.70
N ASN A 358 37.91 -22.38 -5.07
CA ASN A 358 38.11 -22.11 -3.65
C ASN A 358 37.05 -22.81 -2.77
N ASN A 359 36.01 -23.39 -3.39
CA ASN A 359 34.97 -24.10 -2.67
C ASN A 359 35.41 -25.55 -2.43
N HIS A 360 35.00 -26.10 -1.29
CA HIS A 360 35.15 -27.51 -0.97
C HIS A 360 33.80 -28.20 -0.91
N ARG A 361 33.80 -29.52 -1.03
CA ARG A 361 32.60 -30.33 -0.80
C ARG A 361 32.08 -30.09 0.61
N VAL A 362 30.77 -29.89 0.74
CA VAL A 362 30.09 -29.75 2.04
C VAL A 362 29.11 -30.92 2.24
N PRO A 363 28.78 -31.28 3.50
CA PRO A 363 27.70 -32.23 3.73
C PRO A 363 26.37 -31.66 3.23
N PHE A 364 25.48 -32.55 2.76
CA PHE A 364 24.11 -32.14 2.45
C PHE A 364 23.38 -31.73 3.73
N PRO A 365 22.48 -30.73 3.68
CA PRO A 365 21.62 -30.42 4.80
C PRO A 365 20.74 -31.61 5.19
N SER A 366 20.44 -31.71 6.49
CA SER A 366 19.48 -32.68 7.02
C SER A 366 18.07 -32.40 6.51
N GLU A 367 17.23 -33.43 6.42
CA GLU A 367 15.81 -33.28 6.05
C GLU A 367 15.09 -32.25 6.94
N GLU A 368 15.31 -32.31 8.26
CA GLU A 368 14.71 -31.41 9.24
C GLU A 368 15.03 -29.93 8.97
N GLN A 369 16.31 -29.61 8.76
CA GLN A 369 16.75 -28.27 8.41
C GLN A 369 16.13 -27.79 7.09
N MET A 370 16.10 -28.63 6.04
CA MET A 370 15.52 -28.22 4.77
C MET A 370 14.01 -27.98 4.85
N ILE A 371 13.28 -28.76 5.67
CA ILE A 371 11.86 -28.54 5.94
C ILE A 371 11.69 -27.20 6.68
N TYR A 372 12.51 -26.94 7.71
CA TYR A 372 12.52 -25.66 8.42
C TYR A 372 12.77 -24.47 7.50
N ASP A 373 13.72 -24.59 6.56
CA ASP A 373 14.09 -23.53 5.63
C ASP A 373 12.96 -23.17 4.63
N THR A 374 11.92 -24.00 4.48
CA THR A 374 10.70 -23.64 3.73
C THR A 374 9.77 -22.71 4.53
N GLY A 375 9.98 -22.59 5.85
CA GLY A 375 9.09 -21.90 6.76
C GLY A 375 8.92 -20.41 6.49
N GLU A 376 9.98 -19.70 6.11
CA GLU A 376 9.92 -18.25 5.88
C GLU A 376 9.00 -17.87 4.71
N ASP A 377 8.99 -18.67 3.65
CA ASP A 377 8.09 -18.46 2.51
C ASP A 377 6.65 -18.89 2.84
N LEU A 378 6.45 -20.03 3.53
CA LEU A 378 5.12 -20.43 4.04
C LEU A 378 4.51 -19.34 4.93
N LYS A 379 5.32 -18.74 5.79
CA LYS A 379 4.95 -17.64 6.68
C LYS A 379 4.58 -16.37 5.90
N ALA A 380 5.32 -16.05 4.85
CA ALA A 380 4.97 -14.92 3.97
C ALA A 380 3.60 -15.14 3.29
N GLN A 381 3.34 -16.36 2.82
CA GLN A 381 2.05 -16.74 2.22
C GLN A 381 0.90 -16.66 3.23
N LEU A 382 1.10 -17.18 4.46
CA LEU A 382 0.13 -17.06 5.56
C LEU A 382 -0.23 -15.61 5.84
N LYS A 383 0.78 -14.73 5.95
CA LYS A 383 0.58 -13.29 6.16
C LYS A 383 -0.21 -12.66 5.03
N GLN A 384 0.07 -13.04 3.78
CA GLN A 384 -0.67 -12.54 2.63
C GLN A 384 -2.14 -12.97 2.67
N ILE A 385 -2.41 -14.26 2.96
CA ILE A 385 -3.77 -14.78 3.08
C ILE A 385 -4.54 -13.99 4.14
N ILE A 386 -3.99 -13.88 5.35
CA ILE A 386 -4.62 -13.17 6.47
C ILE A 386 -4.90 -11.69 6.15
N ASN A 387 -3.97 -10.99 5.49
CA ASN A 387 -4.16 -9.58 5.14
C ASN A 387 -5.17 -9.38 4.00
N SER A 388 -5.32 -10.36 3.11
CA SER A 388 -6.21 -10.28 1.94
C SER A 388 -7.62 -10.80 2.22
N TYR A 389 -7.78 -11.65 3.23
CA TYR A 389 -9.01 -12.37 3.52
C TYR A 389 -9.49 -12.07 4.94
N ASN A 390 -10.75 -11.66 5.04
CA ASN A 390 -11.45 -11.58 6.31
C ASN A 390 -12.64 -12.55 6.22
N PRO A 391 -12.70 -13.62 7.02
CA PRO A 391 -13.84 -14.52 7.03
C PRO A 391 -15.10 -13.70 7.37
N ARG A 392 -16.13 -13.82 6.54
CA ARG A 392 -17.39 -13.06 6.67
C ARG A 392 -18.59 -13.98 6.73
#